data_AF-A0A800IDD4-F1
#
_entry.id   AF-A0A800IDD4-F1
#
_cell.length_a   1.000
_cell.length_b   1.000
_cell.length_c   1.000
_cell.angle_alpha   90.00
_cell.angle_beta   90.00
_cell.angle_gamma   90.00
#
_symmetry.space_group_name_H-M   'P 1'
#
loop_
_entity.id
_entity.type
_entity.pdbx_description
1 polymer ?
#
loop_
_entity_poly.entity_id
_entity_poly.type
_entity_poly.pdbx_seq_one_letter_code
_entity_poly.pdbx_strand_id
1 'polypeptide(L)' 'MNIIGLLSSNELIIVAILAVVLFGGSQLPKLARNLGRAQKELQKGLAEGVAEAADDSTKTD' A
#
# COMPACT_ATOMS: atom_id res chain seq x y z
N MET A 1 15.47 -15.24 23.46
CA MET A 1 14.14 -15.10 22.81
C MET A 1 14.35 -14.34 21.51
N ASN A 2 14.39 -15.05 20.37
CA ASN A 2 14.85 -14.46 19.10
C ASN A 2 13.67 -14.06 18.23
N ILE A 3 13.41 -12.75 18.09
CA ILE A 3 12.31 -12.22 17.26
C ILE A 3 12.49 -12.51 15.76
N ILE A 4 13.72 -12.82 15.32
CA ILE A 4 14.04 -13.14 13.93
C ILE A 4 13.61 -14.57 13.55
N GLY A 5 13.40 -15.46 14.54
CA GLY A 5 12.87 -16.80 14.31
C GLY A 5 11.46 -16.83 13.72
N LEU A 6 10.70 -15.73 13.87
CA LEU A 6 9.31 -15.56 13.41
C LEU A 6 9.15 -15.62 11.87
N LEU A 7 10.24 -15.55 11.10
CA LEU A 7 10.21 -15.59 9.65
C LEU A 7 10.11 -17.00 9.06
N SER A 8 10.04 -18.06 9.89
CA SER A 8 9.73 -19.38 9.37
C SER A 8 8.27 -19.43 8.91
N SER A 9 7.99 -20.15 7.82
CA SER A 9 6.67 -20.18 7.17
C SER A 9 5.51 -20.57 8.10
N ASN A 10 5.79 -21.36 9.14
CA ASN A 10 4.77 -21.82 10.08
C ASN A 10 4.33 -20.70 11.03
N GLU A 11 5.25 -19.89 11.57
CA GLU A 11 4.86 -18.82 12.49
C GLU A 11 4.16 -17.67 11.76
N LEU A 12 4.54 -17.37 10.52
CA LEU A 12 3.83 -16.36 9.71
C LEU A 12 2.36 -16.73 9.47
N ILE A 13 2.05 -18.01 9.29
CA ILE A 13 0.67 -18.49 9.17
C ILE A 13 -0.10 -18.24 10.47
N ILE A 14 0.51 -18.52 11.62
CA ILE A 14 -0.12 -18.29 12.93
C ILE A 14 -0.42 -16.80 13.13
N VAL A 15 0.53 -15.91 12.81
CA VAL A 15 0.34 -14.46 12.89
C VAL A 15 -0.75 -13.99 11.94
N ALA A 16 -0.79 -14.52 10.70
CA ALA A 16 -1.83 -14.20 9.73
C ALA A 16 -3.22 -14.64 10.22
N ILE A 17 -3.33 -15.82 10.83
CA ILE A 17 -4.59 -16.29 11.44
C ILE A 17 -5.01 -15.37 12.59
N LEU A 18 -4.10 -15.00 13.49
CA LEU A 18 -4.40 -14.04 14.57
C LEU A 18 -4.88 -12.70 14.02
N ALA A 19 -4.20 -12.17 12.99
CA ALA A 19 -4.62 -10.94 12.34
C ALA A 19 -6.04 -11.08 11.74
N VAL A 20 -6.34 -12.20 11.08
CA VAL A 20 -7.69 -12.47 10.56
C VAL A 20 -8.73 -12.57 11.67
N VAL A 21 -8.40 -13.12 12.84
CA VAL A 21 -9.33 -13.21 13.98
C VAL A 21 -9.58 -11.83 14.60
N LEU A 22 -8.54 -11.02 14.80
CA LEU A 22 -8.64 -9.70 15.42
C LEU A 22 -9.31 -8.68 14.50
N PHE A 23 -8.96 -8.67 13.22
CA PHE A 23 -9.46 -7.71 12.24
C PHE A 23 -10.68 -8.21 11.48
N GLY A 24 -10.92 -9.53 11.40
CA GLY A 24 -11.96 -10.16 10.60
C GLY A 24 -11.51 -10.39 9.15
N GLY A 25 -11.83 -11.57 8.60
CA GLY A 25 -11.38 -11.98 7.25
C GLY A 25 -11.82 -11.06 6.10
N SER A 26 -12.86 -10.25 6.28
CA SER A 26 -13.31 -9.29 5.27
C SER A 26 -12.57 -7.94 5.30
N GLN A 27 -11.88 -7.61 6.40
CA GLN A 27 -11.22 -6.31 6.55
C GLN A 27 -9.87 -6.26 5.85
N LEU A 28 -9.08 -7.33 5.84
CA LEU A 28 -7.80 -7.37 5.12
C LEU A 28 -7.96 -7.08 3.60
N PRO A 29 -8.92 -7.70 2.88
CA PRO A 29 -9.16 -7.38 1.47
C PRO A 29 -9.65 -5.94 1.25
N LYS A 30 -10.47 -5.40 2.17
CA LYS A 30 -10.97 -4.02 2.09
C LYS A 30 -9.83 -3.01 2.29
N LEU A 31 -8.97 -3.23 3.27
CA LEU A 31 -7.78 -2.41 3.51
C LEU A 31 -6.85 -2.44 2.29
N ALA A 32 -6.58 -3.63 1.74
CA ALA A 32 -5.76 -3.76 0.53
C ALA A 32 -6.38 -3.04 -0.68
N ARG A 33 -7.70 -3.15 -0.88
CA ARG A 33 -8.41 -2.46 -1.97
C ARG A 33 -8.36 -0.95 -1.81
N ASN A 34 -8.61 -0.44 -0.60
CA ASN A 34 -8.64 1.00 -0.33
C ASN A 34 -7.25 1.62 -0.40
N LEU A 35 -6.25 0.95 0.16
CA LEU A 35 -4.85 1.36 0.06
C LEU A 35 -4.37 1.32 -1.39
N GLY A 36 -4.74 0.29 -2.16
CA GLY A 36 -4.41 0.19 -3.57
C GLY A 36 -5.00 1.33 -4.41
N ARG A 37 -6.25 1.73 -4.13
CA ARG A 37 -6.88 2.90 -4.78
C ARG A 37 -6.15 4.19 -4.41
N ALA A 38 -5.89 4.42 -3.12
CA ALA A 38 -5.18 5.59 -2.63
C ALA A 38 -3.76 5.69 -3.23
N GLN A 39 -3.01 4.58 -3.28
CA GLN A 39 -1.69 4.55 -3.91
C GLN A 39 -1.75 4.83 -5.41
N LYS A 40 -2.78 4.33 -6.12
CA LYS A 40 -2.97 4.61 -7.55
C LYS A 40 -3.28 6.08 -7.81
N GLU A 41 -4.15 6.68 -7.00
CA GLU A 41 -4.49 8.11 -7.11
C GLU A 41 -3.29 9.00 -6.78
N LEU A 42 -2.50 8.64 -5.77
CA LEU A 42 -1.24 9.32 -5.45
C LEU A 42 -0.24 9.26 -6.61
N GLN A 43 0.00 8.08 -7.18
CA GLN A 43 0.89 7.94 -8.35
C GLN A 43 0.40 8.76 -9.54
N LYS A 44 -0.91 8.77 -9.79
CA LYS A 44 -1.51 9.57 -10.86
C LYS A 44 -1.31 11.07 -10.62
N GLY A 45 -1.62 11.57 -9.43
CA GLY A 45 -1.45 12.99 -9.09
C GLY A 45 0.01 13.46 -9.15
N LEU A 46 0.97 12.61 -8.77
CA LEU A 46 2.39 12.90 -8.91
C LEU A 46 2.81 12.98 -10.39
N ALA A 47 2.34 12.06 -11.23
CA ALA A 47 2.65 12.07 -12.66
C ALA A 47 2.03 13.29 -13.38
N GLU A 48 0.78 13.63 -13.04
CA GLU A 48 0.09 14.81 -13.56
C GLU A 48 0.80 16.10 -13.13
N GLY A 49 1.17 16.24 -11.85
CA GLY A 49 1.90 17.43 -11.38
C GLY A 49 3.29 17.61 -12.00
N VAL A 50 3.99 16.51 -12.30
CA VAL A 50 5.28 16.57 -13.03
C VAL A 50 5.07 16.98 -14.49
N ALA A 51 4.03 16.47 -15.15
CA ALA A 51 3.71 16.83 -16.53
C ALA A 51 3.26 18.30 -16.65
N GLU A 52 2.47 18.79 -15.69
CA GLU A 52 1.98 20.17 -15.65
C GLU A 52 3.12 21.16 -15.37
N ALA A 53 4.08 20.80 -14.50
CA ALA A 53 5.29 21.58 -14.28
C ALA A 53 6.22 21.65 -15.51
N ALA A 54 6.16 20.66 -16.41
CA ALA A 54 6.91 20.68 -17.66
C ALA A 54 6.21 21.52 -18.75
N ASP A 55 4.88 21.49 -18.84
CA ASP A 55 4.12 22.27 -19.83
C ASP A 55 4.13 23.78 -19.54
N ASP A 56 4.12 24.19 -18.26
CA ASP A 56 4.17 25.59 -17.84
C ASP A 56 5.51 26.27 -18.21
N SER A 57 6.59 25.50 -18.34
CA SER A 57 7.90 25.99 -18.77
C SER A 57 8.03 26.27 -20.28
N THR A 58 7.03 25.88 -21.08
CA THR A 58 7.03 26.06 -22.55
C THR A 58 6.05 27.14 -23.05
N LYS A 59 5.29 27.80 -22.17
CA LYS A 59 4.24 28.77 -22.55
C LYS A 59 4.57 30.24 -22.29
N THR A 60 5.79 30.57 -21.85
CA THR A 60 6.21 31.94 -21.50
C THR A 60 7.22 32.58 -22.49
N ASP A 61 7.57 31.93 -23.61
CA ASP A 61 8.35 32.55 -24.70
C ASP A 61 7.49 32.82 -25.95
#